data_AF-A0A924HK29-F1
#
_entry.id   AF-A0A924HK29-F1
#
_cell.length_a   1.000
_cell.length_b   1.000
_cell.length_c   1.000
_cell.angle_alpha   90.00
_cell.angle_beta   90.00
_cell.angle_gamma   90.00
#
_symmetry.space_group_name_H-M   'P 1'
#
loop_
_entity.id
_entity.type
_entity.pdbx_description
1 polymer ?
#
loop_
_entity_poly.entity_id
_entity_poly.type
_entity_poly.pdbx_seq_one_letter_code
_entity_poly.pdbx_strand_id
1 'polypeptide(L)' 'MEELVDYYINENGLMVFTAAYHLKRGYCCKNQCKHCPWNYGQGTKIKDKGTKIKEQGSRNKD' A
#
# COMPACT_ATOMS: atom_id res chain seq x y z
N MET A 1 12.03 11.89 -10.95
CA MET A 1 11.02 11.90 -9.87
C MET A 1 10.51 13.32 -9.80
N GLU A 2 9.20 13.49 -9.84
CA GLU A 2 8.51 14.79 -9.81
C GLU A 2 7.79 14.96 -8.47
N GLU A 3 7.99 16.11 -7.82
CA GLU A 3 7.29 16.45 -6.58
C GLU A 3 5.79 16.62 -6.85
N LEU A 4 4.96 16.23 -5.87
CA LEU A 4 3.49 16.11 -5.95
C LEU A 4 2.95 15.01 -6.88
N VAL A 5 3.77 14.50 -7.80
CA VAL A 5 3.40 13.39 -8.70
C VAL A 5 3.91 12.07 -8.17
N ASP A 6 5.23 11.95 -7.96
CA ASP A 6 5.89 10.71 -7.54
C ASP A 6 5.97 10.60 -6.01
N TYR A 7 6.11 11.74 -5.32
CA TYR A 7 6.12 11.81 -3.87
C TYR A 7 5.63 13.17 -3.37
N TYR A 8 5.31 13.25 -2.09
CA TYR A 8 5.12 14.52 -1.37
C TYR A 8 5.80 14.45 0.00
N ILE A 9 6.12 15.60 0.57
CA ILE A 9 6.58 15.70 1.95
C ILE A 9 5.37 15.93 2.85
N ASN A 10 5.17 15.08 3.86
CA ASN A 10 4.08 15.26 4.81
C ASN A 10 4.43 16.27 5.91
N GLU A 11 3.48 16.57 6.78
CA GLU A 11 3.64 17.51 7.91
C GLU A 11 4.77 17.13 8.87
N ASN A 12 5.16 15.84 8.89
CA ASN A 12 6.26 15.32 9.72
C ASN A 12 7.62 15.40 8.99
N GLY A 13 7.70 16.02 7.82
CA GLY A 13 8.92 16.09 7.01
C GLY A 13 9.30 14.77 6.33
N LEU A 14 8.40 13.78 6.29
CA LEU A 14 8.67 12.47 5.68
C LEU A 14 8.29 12.47 4.21
N MET A 15 9.16 11.90 3.37
CA MET A 15 8.87 11.64 1.97
C MET A 15 7.90 10.46 1.84
N VAL A 16 6.74 10.73 1.24
CA VAL A 16 5.69 9.73 1.00
C VAL A 16 5.52 9.52 -0.49
N PHE A 17 5.86 8.32 -0.96
CA PHE A 17 5.67 7.95 -2.37
C PHE A 17 4.20 7.74 -2.72
N THR A 18 3.81 8.18 -3.92
CA THR A 18 2.47 8.01 -4.46
C THR A 18 2.32 6.70 -5.23
N ALA A 19 1.09 6.39 -5.62
CA ALA A 19 0.81 5.28 -6.52
C ALA A 19 1.49 5.43 -7.90
N ALA A 20 1.64 6.67 -8.40
CA ALA A 20 2.27 6.94 -9.69
C ALA A 20 3.75 6.53 -9.69
N TYR A 21 4.48 6.83 -8.61
CA TYR A 21 5.86 6.37 -8.46
C TYR A 21 5.96 4.85 -8.46
N HIS A 22 5.06 4.18 -7.73
CA HIS A 22 5.03 2.71 -7.69
C HIS A 22 4.72 2.10 -9.07
N LEU A 23 3.82 2.70 -9.85
CA LEU A 23 3.55 2.27 -11.23
C LEU A 23 4.76 2.50 -12.15
N LYS A 24 5.40 3.67 -12.08
CA LYS A 24 6.63 3.96 -12.85
C LYS A 24 7.78 2.98 -12.52
N ARG A 25 7.89 2.56 -11.26
CA ARG A 25 8.86 1.52 -10.82
C ARG A 25 8.58 0.15 -11.43
N GLY A 26 7.33 -0.14 -11.78
CA GLY A 26 6.93 -1.35 -12.49
C GLY A 26 6.82 -2.63 -11.65
N TYR A 27 7.08 -2.59 -10.34
CA TYR A 27 6.93 -3.78 -9.48
C TYR A 27 6.53 -3.47 -8.03
N CYS A 28 5.84 -4.43 -7.40
CA CYS A 28 5.44 -4.35 -6.01
C CYS A 28 6.60 -4.68 -5.08
N CYS A 29 6.91 -3.78 -4.15
CA CYS A 29 7.97 -3.96 -3.16
C CYS A 29 7.56 -4.77 -1.93
N LYS A 30 6.27 -5.15 -1.80
CA LYS A 30 5.72 -5.94 -0.69
C LYS A 30 5.91 -5.33 0.71
N ASN A 31 6.14 -4.01 0.80
CA ASN A 31 6.34 -3.28 2.06
C ASN A 31 5.06 -2.66 2.65
N GLN A 32 3.87 -3.11 2.22
CA GLN A 32 2.58 -2.61 2.73
C GLN A 32 2.45 -1.07 2.68
N CYS A 33 2.87 -0.47 1.56
CA CYS A 33 2.91 0.99 1.40
C CYS A 33 1.49 1.60 1.40
N LYS A 34 1.36 2.81 1.96
CA LYS A 34 0.10 3.56 2.05
C LYS A 34 -0.58 3.76 0.68
N HIS A 35 0.20 4.06 -0.35
CA HIS A 35 -0.27 4.31 -1.72
C HIS A 35 0.03 3.15 -2.67
N CYS A 36 0.03 1.90 -2.16
CA CYS A 36 0.31 0.72 -2.96
C CYS A 36 -0.77 0.54 -4.06
N PRO A 37 -0.42 0.61 -5.36
CA PRO A 37 -1.39 0.44 -6.44
C PRO A 37 -1.90 -1.01 -6.56
N TRP A 38 -1.22 -1.97 -5.90
CA TRP A 38 -1.60 -3.39 -5.89
C TRP A 38 -2.37 -3.81 -4.63
N ASN A 39 -2.73 -2.87 -3.74
CA ASN A 39 -3.39 -3.16 -2.46
C ASN A 39 -2.68 -4.23 -1.60
N TYR A 40 -1.36 -4.37 -1.74
CA TYR A 40 -0.60 -5.40 -1.02
C TYR A 40 -0.63 -5.12 0.49
N GLY A 41 -1.07 -6.10 1.27
CA GLY A 41 -1.18 -6.01 2.73
C GLY A 41 -2.36 -5.18 3.23
N GLN A 42 -3.23 -4.69 2.35
CA GLN A 42 -4.53 -4.18 2.76
C GLN A 42 -5.47 -5.36 2.94
N GLY A 43 -5.86 -5.63 4.19
CA GLY A 43 -6.87 -6.65 4.49
C GLY A 43 -8.13 -6.31 3.71
N THR A 44 -8.52 -7.20 2.79
CA THR A 44 -9.65 -6.98 1.91
C THR A 44 -10.92 -6.92 2.78
N LYS A 45 -11.40 -5.71 3.11
CA LYS A 45 -12.79 -5.54 3.53
C LYS A 45 -13.65 -5.62 2.28
N ILE A 46 -13.67 -6.79 1.65
CA ILE A 46 -14.72 -7.09 0.68
C ILE A 46 -15.99 -7.04 1.51
N LYS A 47 -16.88 -6.09 1.20
CA LYS A 47 -18.26 -6.12 1.69
C LYS A 47 -18.96 -7.24 0.93
N ASP A 48 -18.54 -8.47 1.20
CA ASP A 48 -19.16 -9.65 0.68
C ASP A 48 -20.58 -9.68 1.26
N LYS A 49 -21.58 -9.45 0.40
CA LYS A 49 -22.90 -10.03 0.64
C LYS A 49 -22.74 -11.55 0.51
N GLY A 50 -22.17 -12.17 1.54
CA GLY A 50 -22.17 -13.62 1.75
C GLY A 50 -21.00 -14.42 1.16
N THR A 51 -19.75 -14.13 1.53
CA THR A 51 -18.64 -15.08 1.34
C THR A 51 -17.68 -15.02 2.53
N LYS A 52 -17.38 -16.19 3.11
CA LYS A 52 -16.48 -16.35 4.26
C LYS A 52 -15.04 -16.03 3.85
N ILE A 53 -14.54 -14.85 4.20
CA ILE A 53 -13.12 -14.54 4.14
C ILE A 53 -12.39 -15.22 5.31
N LYS A 54 -11.49 -16.17 4.99
CA LYS A 54 -10.54 -16.74 5.94
C LYS A 54 -9.46 -15.69 6.23
N GLU A 55 -9.42 -15.25 7.47
CA GLU A 55 -8.41 -14.34 8.01
C GLU A 55 -7.07 -15.07 8.06
N GLN A 56 -6.10 -14.65 7.26
CA GLN A 56 -4.71 -15.07 7.40
C GLN A 56 -3.80 -13.85 7.42
N GLY A 57 -3.03 -13.75 8.49
CA GLY A 57 -1.88 -12.86 8.55
C GLY A 57 -1.63 -12.19 9.90
N SER A 58 -1.72 -12.95 11.00
CA SER A 58 -1.10 -12.53 12.26
C SER A 58 0.41 -12.42 12.02
N ARG A 59 0.96 -11.22 12.20
CA ARG A 59 2.41 -10.98 12.20
C ARG A 59 2.96 -11.53 13.50
N ASN A 60 3.51 -12.74 13.48
CA ASN A 60 4.47 -13.13 14.52
C ASN A 60 5.77 -12.36 14.23
N LYS A 61 6.19 -11.57 15.22
CA LYS A 61 7.46 -10.86 15.24
C LYS A 61 8.22 -11.43 16.43
N ASP A 62 9.07 -12.41 16.17
CA ASP A 62 10.11 -12.85 17.09
C ASP A 62 11.22 -11.77 17.20
#